data_AF-A0A6B9Y6W1-F1
#
_entry.id   AF-A0A6B9Y6W1-F1
#
_cell.length_a   1.000
_cell.length_b   1.000
_cell.length_c   1.000
_cell.angle_alpha   90.00
_cell.angle_beta   90.00
_cell.angle_gamma   90.00
#
_symmetry.space_group_name_H-M   'P 1'
#
loop_
_entity.id
_entity.type
_entity.pdbx_description
1 polymer ?
#
loop_
_entity_poly.entity_id
_entity_poly.type
_entity_poly.pdbx_seq_one_letter_code
_entity_poly.pdbx_strand_id
1 'polypeptide(L)' 'MPELVVLVLLALLVVQIPIAAIVYLDARRLGLENPEIYWLGILIPTGGLIVIPVYLSRRRELPRESSTEGEAEEAGEG' A
#
# COMPACT_ATOMS: atom_id res chain seq x y z
N MET A 1 16.39 -3.76 -23.41
CA MET A 1 16.61 -4.50 -22.14
C MET A 1 15.66 -4.02 -21.04
N PRO A 2 15.56 -2.71 -20.73
CA PRO A 2 14.64 -2.22 -19.70
C PRO A 2 13.17 -2.44 -20.04
N GLU A 3 12.79 -2.43 -21.32
CA GLU A 3 11.43 -2.70 -21.79
C GLU A 3 10.96 -4.10 -21.37
N LEU A 4 11.87 -5.08 -21.43
CA LEU A 4 11.59 -6.45 -21.06
C LEU A 4 11.45 -6.60 -19.54
N VAL A 5 12.24 -5.86 -18.76
CA VAL A 5 12.09 -5.78 -17.30
C VAL A 5 10.73 -5.20 -16.92
N VAL A 6 10.34 -4.09 -17.55
CA VAL A 6 9.03 -3.45 -17.31
C VAL A 6 7.89 -4.39 -17.69
N LEU A 7 7.99 -5.09 -18.82
CA LEU A 7 7.00 -6.09 -19.25
C LEU A 7 6.84 -7.22 -18.22
N VAL A 8 7.95 -7.77 -17.71
CA VAL A 8 7.93 -8.83 -16.70
C VAL A 8 7.31 -8.34 -15.39
N LEU A 9 7.65 -7.14 -14.94
CA LEU A 9 7.07 -6.55 -13.73
C LEU A 9 5.56 -6.33 -13.89
N LEU A 10 5.11 -5.83 -15.04
CA LEU A 10 3.68 -5.69 -15.34
C LEU A 10 2.97 -7.05 -15.38
N ALA A 11 3.58 -8.06 -16.01
CA ALA A 11 3.03 -9.40 -16.07
C ALA A 11 2.88 -10.01 -14.67
N LEU A 12 3.88 -9.89 -13.81
CA LEU A 12 3.81 -10.33 -12.41
C LEU A 12 2.70 -9.62 -11.65
N LEU A 13 2.53 -8.32 -11.89
CA LEU A 13 1.50 -7.51 -11.24
C LEU A 13 0.07 -7.92 -11.66
N VAL A 14 -0.11 -8.40 -12.90
CA VAL A 14 -1.40 -8.92 -13.35
C VAL A 14 -1.62 -10.36 -12.86
N VAL A 15 -0.60 -11.22 -12.96
CA VAL A 15 -0.68 -12.67 -12.67
C VAL A 15 -0.94 -12.96 -11.20
N GLN A 16 -0.55 -12.09 -10.27
CA GLN A 16 -0.87 -12.30 -8.86
C GLN A 16 -2.38 -12.30 -8.54
N ILE A 17 -3.22 -11.64 -9.35
CA ILE A 17 -4.68 -11.57 -9.13
C ILE A 17 -5.31 -12.97 -9.27
N PRO A 18 -5.12 -13.70 -10.39
CA PRO A 18 -5.61 -15.07 -10.48
C PRO A 18 -4.94 -16.01 -9.48
N ILE A 19 -3.65 -15.80 -9.12
CA ILE A 19 -3.01 -16.59 -8.07
C ILE A 19 -3.71 -16.38 -6.72
N ALA A 20 -3.97 -15.13 -6.32
CA ALA A 20 -4.70 -14.82 -5.10
C ALA A 20 -6.09 -15.49 -5.09
N ALA A 21 -6.78 -15.50 -6.24
CA ALA A 21 -8.10 -16.13 -6.38
C ALA A 21 -8.04 -17.64 -6.14
N ILE A 22 -7.08 -18.31 -6.78
CA ILE A 22 -6.90 -19.75 -6.63
C ILE A 22 -6.62 -20.10 -5.17
N VAL A 23 -5.69 -19.39 -4.53
CA VAL A 23 -5.33 -19.63 -3.12
C VAL A 23 -6.50 -19.36 -2.19
N TYR A 24 -7.26 -18.28 -2.41
CA TYR A 24 -8.46 -17.97 -1.63
C TYR A 24 -9.53 -19.06 -1.75
N LEU A 25 -9.81 -19.52 -2.97
CA LEU A 25 -10.81 -20.57 -3.21
C LEU A 25 -10.37 -21.90 -2.58
N ASP A 26 -9.09 -22.23 -2.63
CA ASP A 26 -8.54 -23.42 -1.98
C ASP A 26 -8.64 -23.33 -0.45
N ALA A 27 -8.23 -22.20 0.14
CA ALA A 27 -8.37 -21.91 1.56
C ALA A 27 -9.83 -22.01 2.05
N ARG A 28 -10.79 -21.52 1.24
CA ARG A 28 -12.22 -21.68 1.52
C ARG A 28 -12.68 -23.13 1.45
N ARG A 29 -12.19 -23.92 0.48
CA ARG A 29 -12.51 -25.35 0.35
C ARG A 29 -12.00 -26.17 1.53
N LEU A 30 -10.85 -25.79 2.10
CA LEU A 30 -10.26 -26.41 3.28
C LEU A 30 -10.92 -25.98 4.60
N GLY A 31 -11.80 -24.98 4.59
CA GLY A 31 -12.47 -24.48 5.79
C GLY A 31 -11.53 -23.74 6.75
N LEU A 32 -10.51 -23.07 6.22
CA LEU A 32 -9.61 -22.25 7.04
C LEU A 32 -10.37 -21.09 7.69
N GLU A 33 -9.93 -20.69 8.88
CA GLU A 33 -10.63 -19.68 9.71
C GLU A 33 -10.67 -18.29 9.05
N ASN A 34 -9.62 -17.91 8.31
CA ASN A 34 -9.48 -16.60 7.68
C ASN A 34 -8.87 -16.70 6.27
N PRO A 35 -9.63 -17.19 5.26
CA PRO A 35 -9.14 -17.33 3.89
C PRO A 35 -8.75 -15.98 3.25
N GLU A 36 -9.34 -14.87 3.71
CA GLU A 36 -9.05 -13.50 3.24
C GLU A 36 -7.59 -13.09 3.47
N ILE A 37 -6.92 -13.62 4.50
CA ILE A 37 -5.52 -13.30 4.80
C ILE A 37 -4.61 -13.70 3.64
N TYR A 38 -4.89 -14.82 2.96
CA TYR A 38 -4.08 -15.26 1.83
C TYR A 38 -4.29 -14.38 0.60
N TRP A 39 -5.54 -14.00 0.33
CA TRP A 39 -5.86 -13.06 -0.74
C TRP A 39 -5.17 -11.71 -0.50
N LEU A 40 -5.30 -11.16 0.70
CA LEU A 40 -4.69 -9.89 1.09
C LEU A 40 -3.16 -9.98 1.12
N GLY A 41 -2.59 -11.07 1.64
CA GLY A 41 -1.14 -11.28 1.70
C GLY A 41 -0.49 -11.29 0.32
N ILE A 42 -1.20 -11.75 -0.71
CA ILE A 42 -0.73 -11.72 -2.10
C ILE A 42 -0.91 -10.33 -2.73
N LEU A 43 -2.03 -9.63 -2.47
CA LEU A 43 -2.33 -8.35 -3.13
C LEU A 43 -1.71 -7.12 -2.45
N ILE A 44 -1.54 -7.11 -1.12
CA ILE A 44 -1.00 -5.97 -0.35
C ILE A 44 0.39 -5.54 -0.85
N PRO A 45 1.36 -6.44 -1.11
CA PRO A 45 2.66 -6.04 -1.64
C PRO A 45 2.56 -5.22 -2.93
N THR A 46 1.63 -5.59 -3.83
CA THR A 46 1.38 -4.81 -5.04
C THR A 46 0.66 -3.50 -4.77
N GLY A 47 -0.32 -3.51 -3.86
CA GLY A 47 -0.92 -2.27 -3.38
C GLY A 47 0.16 -1.28 -2.93
N GLY A 48 1.15 -1.74 -2.17
CA GLY A 48 2.32 -0.96 -1.77
C GLY A 48 3.11 -0.39 -2.94
N LEU A 49 3.42 -1.22 -3.95
CA LEU A 49 4.14 -0.77 -5.15
C LEU A 49 3.40 0.33 -5.93
N ILE A 50 2.08 0.32 -5.94
CA ILE A 50 1.24 1.35 -6.58
C ILE A 50 1.13 2.59 -5.69
N VAL A 51 0.95 2.40 -4.39
CA VAL A 51 0.77 3.50 -3.43
C VAL A 51 2.03 4.35 -3.33
N ILE A 52 3.23 3.77 -3.39
CA ILE A 52 4.50 4.52 -3.30
C ILE A 52 4.58 5.67 -4.33
N PRO A 53 4.48 5.45 -5.65
CA PRO A 53 4.57 6.55 -6.61
C PRO A 53 3.43 7.56 -6.46
N VAL A 54 2.21 7.10 -6.13
CA VAL A 54 1.07 8.00 -5.87
C VAL A 54 1.36 8.89 -4.66
N TYR A 55 1.79 8.31 -3.55
CA TYR A 55 2.21 9.01 -2.35
C TYR A 55 3.33 9.99 -2.67
N LEU A 56 4.40 9.55 -3.34
CA LEU A 56 5.54 10.41 -3.68
C LEU A 56 5.13 11.58 -4.58
N SER A 57 4.14 11.42 -5.45
CA SER A 57 3.63 12.46 -6.35
C SER A 57 2.83 13.55 -5.61
N ARG A 58 2.10 13.20 -4.55
CA ARG A 58 1.21 14.11 -3.81
C ARG A 58 1.71 14.50 -2.42
N ARG A 59 2.79 13.89 -1.91
CA ARG A 59 3.25 14.06 -0.52
C ARG A 59 3.48 15.51 -0.09
N ARG A 60 3.74 16.41 -1.04
CA ARG A 60 3.97 17.83 -0.74
C ARG A 60 2.69 18.60 -0.45
N GLU A 61 1.56 18.12 -0.97
CA GLU A 61 0.21 18.69 -0.84
C GLU A 61 -0.57 18.10 0.34
N LEU A 62 -0.06 17.03 0.97
CA LEU A 62 -0.70 16.41 2.11
C LEU A 62 -0.70 17.36 3.32
N PRO A 63 -1.81 17.45 4.08
CA PRO A 63 -1.87 18.17 5.34
C PRO A 63 -0.72 17.74 6.25
N ARG A 64 0.02 18.71 6.79
CA ARG A 64 1.06 18.47 7.78
C ARG A 64 0.48 18.73 9.16
N GLU A 65 0.96 18.00 10.15
CA GLU A 65 0.77 18.41 11.52
C GLU A 65 1.32 19.84 11.64
N SER A 66 0.48 20.78 12.07
CA SER A 66 0.94 22.12 12.44
C SER A 66 1.92 21.94 13.57
N SER A 67 3.16 22.40 13.39
CA SER A 67 4.09 22.56 14.49
C SER A 67 3.44 23.47 15.52
N THR A 68 2.94 22.89 16.61
CA THR A 68 2.55 23.62 17.82
C THR A 68 3.83 24.11 18.49
N GLU A 69 4.43 25.13 17.89
CA GLU A 69 5.54 25.89 18.44
C GLU A 69 5.28 27.36 18.11
N GLY A 70 4.73 28.09 19.08
CA GLY A 70 4.62 29.54 19.01
C GLY A 70 3.26 30.12 19.41
N GLU A 71 2.79 29.89 20.64
CA GLU A 71 1.77 30.77 21.27
C GLU A 71 1.67 30.58 22.81
N ALA A 72 2.82 30.41 23.49
CA ALA A 72 2.87 30.37 24.96
C ALA A 72 3.95 31.28 25.57
N GLU A 73 4.51 32.21 24.80
CA GLU A 73 5.62 33.09 25.24
C GLU A 73 5.26 34.59 25.25
N GLU A 74 4.00 34.99 25.03
CA GLU A 74 3.55 36.39 25.17
C GLU A 74 2.55 36.62 26.33
N ALA A 75 2.44 35.69 27.28
CA ALA A 75 1.51 35.81 28.41
C ALA A 75 2.20 35.85 29.80
N GLY A 76 3.43 36.37 29.89
CA GLY A 76 4.11 36.57 31.15
C GLY A 76 5.14 37.70 31.08
N GLU A 77 4.93 38.72 31.91
CA GLU A 77 5.83 39.85 32.21
C GLU A 77 5.86 41.02 31.21
N GLY A 78 4.74 41.76 31.20
CA GLY A 78 4.78 43.23 31.17
C GLY A 78 4.64 43.79 32.59
#